data_AF-A0A2H3D456-F1
#
_entry.id   AF-A0A2H3D456-F1
#
_cell.length_a   1.000
_cell.length_b   1.000
_cell.length_c   1.000
_cell.angle_alpha   90.00
_cell.angle_beta   90.00
_cell.angle_gamma   90.00
#
_symmetry.space_group_name_H-M   'P 1'
#
loop_
_entity.id
_entity.type
_entity.pdbx_description
1 polymer ?
#
loop_
_entity_poly.entity_id
_entity_poly.type
_entity_poly.pdbx_seq_one_letter_code
_entity_poly.pdbx_strand_id
1 'polypeptide(L)'
;MSDPAQLPFELVEIIISGFWYSEHPSDDRIAFMTGCPLVCSLWRDTYAGITSRDIYVPTVSYLFYLCSIIRSQKSAIYRPFLPESTCAITCYVDLIKSDSDSSMFPYLVFCHIPNDVGFRKCFPNI
;
A
#
# COMPACT_ATOMS: atom_id res chain seq x y z
N MET A 1 -35.59 6.11 -4.15
CA MET A 1 -34.41 5.61 -3.41
C MET A 1 -33.26 6.50 -3.84
N SER A 2 -32.88 7.46 -3.00
CA SER A 2 -31.74 8.33 -3.28
C SER A 2 -30.48 7.50 -3.22
N ASP A 3 -29.74 7.46 -4.34
CA ASP A 3 -28.39 6.90 -4.41
C ASP A 3 -27.58 7.55 -3.27
N PRO A 4 -26.95 6.79 -2.34
CA PRO A 4 -26.10 7.39 -1.32
C PRO A 4 -25.08 8.26 -2.04
N ALA A 5 -25.09 9.57 -1.77
CA ALA A 5 -24.35 10.56 -2.54
C ALA A 5 -22.89 10.11 -2.75
N GLN A 6 -22.60 9.58 -3.95
CA GLN A 6 -21.25 9.22 -4.32
C GLN A 6 -20.47 10.50 -4.49
N LEU A 7 -19.37 10.62 -3.75
CA LEU A 7 -18.43 11.72 -3.94
C LEU A 7 -17.90 11.69 -5.38
N PRO A 8 -17.72 12.85 -6.03
CA PRO A 8 -16.97 12.96 -7.28
C PRO A 8 -15.59 12.30 -7.18
N PHE A 9 -15.10 11.77 -8.30
CA PHE A 9 -13.81 11.09 -8.39
C PHE A 9 -12.68 11.95 -7.80
N GLU A 10 -12.67 13.24 -8.11
CA GLU A 10 -11.64 14.20 -7.69
C GLU A 10 -11.60 14.35 -6.17
N LEU A 11 -12.75 14.28 -5.50
CA LEU A 11 -12.80 14.34 -4.04
C LEU A 11 -12.30 13.04 -3.41
N VAL A 12 -12.64 11.89 -3.99
CA VAL A 12 -12.12 10.59 -3.53
C VAL A 12 -10.59 10.53 -3.68
N GLU A 13 -10.07 11.02 -4.81
CA GLU A 13 -8.63 11.10 -5.06
C GLU A 13 -7.91 12.00 -4.05
N ILE A 14 -8.46 13.19 -3.76
CA ILE A 14 -7.90 14.12 -2.76
C ILE A 14 -7.89 13.47 -1.37
N ILE A 15 -8.97 12.81 -0.96
CA ILE A 15 -9.06 12.16 0.36
C ILE A 15 -8.03 11.06 0.50
N ILE A 16 -7.97 10.15 -0.48
CA ILE A 16 -7.06 9.00 -0.44
C ILE A 16 -5.62 9.48 -0.49
N SER A 17 -5.28 10.40 -1.40
CA SER A 17 -3.93 10.97 -1.51
C SER A 17 -3.53 11.70 -0.24
N GLY A 18 -4.45 12.50 0.32
CA GLY A 18 -4.22 13.26 1.55
C GLY A 18 -3.86 12.36 2.73
N PHE A 19 -4.57 11.24 2.89
CA PHE A 19 -4.21 10.24 3.89
C PHE A 19 -2.92 9.50 3.54
N TRP A 20 -2.78 9.01 2.30
CA TRP A 20 -1.68 8.13 1.91
C TRP A 20 -0.31 8.75 2.12
N TYR A 21 -0.16 10.02 1.73
CA TYR A 21 1.10 10.76 1.79
C TYR A 21 1.35 11.49 3.11
N SER A 22 0.37 11.47 4.03
CA SER A 22 0.55 12.00 5.37
C SER A 22 1.24 10.98 6.29
N GLU A 23 1.82 11.46 7.38
CA GLU A 23 2.41 10.61 8.41
C GLU A 23 1.32 10.01 9.32
N HIS A 24 1.31 8.69 9.42
CA HIS A 24 0.33 7.93 10.20
C HIS A 24 1.00 6.72 10.87
N PRO A 25 0.63 6.42 12.13
CA PRO A 25 0.99 5.16 12.78
C PRO A 25 0.57 3.94 11.97
N SER A 26 1.27 2.82 12.15
CA SER A 26 0.98 1.58 11.41
C SER A 26 -0.46 1.08 11.59
N ASP A 27 -1.04 1.20 12.78
CA ASP A 27 -2.44 0.79 13.03
C ASP A 27 -3.44 1.57 12.17
N ASP A 28 -3.26 2.89 12.07
CA ASP A 28 -4.12 3.75 11.24
C ASP A 28 -3.94 3.43 9.76
N ARG A 29 -2.69 3.16 9.33
CA ARG A 29 -2.43 2.72 7.95
C ARG A 29 -3.09 1.38 7.66
N ILE A 30 -3.01 0.41 8.56
CA ILE A 30 -3.64 -0.91 8.39
C ILE A 30 -5.16 -0.76 8.30
N ALA A 31 -5.76 0.05 9.18
CA ALA A 31 -7.20 0.33 9.15
C ALA A 31 -7.61 0.97 7.81
N PHE A 32 -6.84 1.93 7.32
CA PHE A 32 -7.10 2.56 6.02
C PHE A 32 -6.93 1.58 4.85
N MET A 33 -5.83 0.83 4.80
CA MET A 33 -5.53 -0.12 3.73
C MET A 33 -6.56 -1.25 3.64
N THR A 34 -7.16 -1.64 4.77
CA THR A 34 -8.18 -2.69 4.81
C THR A 34 -9.59 -2.14 4.59
N GLY A 35 -9.88 -0.92 5.04
CA GLY A 35 -11.21 -0.31 4.95
C GLY A 35 -11.48 0.46 3.66
N CYS A 36 -10.54 1.27 3.19
CA CYS A 36 -10.71 2.15 2.03
C CYS A 36 -11.16 1.39 0.76
N PRO A 37 -10.56 0.24 0.39
CA PRO A 37 -10.98 -0.51 -0.80
C PRO A 37 -12.36 -1.16 -0.70
N LEU A 38 -12.96 -1.22 0.50
CA LEU A 38 -14.26 -1.86 0.75
C LEU A 38 -15.44 -0.89 0.63
N VAL A 39 -15.20 0.42 0.51
CA VAL A 39 -16.26 1.43 0.42
C VAL A 39 -17.11 1.24 -0.84
N CYS A 40 -16.47 1.27 -2.02
CA CYS A 40 -17.07 0.91 -3.30
C CYS A 40 -15.97 0.74 -4.37
N SER A 41 -16.36 0.40 -5.60
CA SER A 41 -15.39 0.22 -6.71
C SER A 41 -14.60 1.49 -7.01
N LEU A 42 -15.22 2.68 -6.96
CA LEU A 42 -14.53 3.96 -7.18
C LEU A 42 -13.38 4.13 -6.18
N TRP A 43 -13.65 3.96 -4.89
CA TRP A 43 -12.64 4.07 -3.84
C TRP A 43 -11.55 3.02 -3.97
N ARG A 44 -11.92 1.77 -4.27
CA ARG A 44 -10.97 0.67 -4.50
C ARG A 44 -10.02 0.99 -5.66
N ASP A 45 -10.56 1.43 -6.79
CA ASP A 45 -9.80 1.61 -8.01
C ASP A 45 -8.88 2.86 -7.89
N THR A 46 -9.38 3.94 -7.27
CA THR A 46 -8.57 5.12 -6.94
C THR A 46 -7.48 4.79 -5.90
N TYR A 47 -7.83 4.07 -4.83
CA TYR A 47 -6.86 3.57 -3.85
C TYR A 47 -5.77 2.74 -4.51
N ALA A 48 -6.15 1.80 -5.37
CA ALA A 48 -5.20 0.91 -6.02
C ALA A 48 -4.22 1.71 -6.89
N GLY A 49 -4.69 2.69 -7.68
CA GLY A 49 -3.83 3.51 -8.54
C GLY A 49 -2.87 4.43 -7.78
N ILE A 50 -3.28 4.97 -6.62
CA ILE A 50 -2.40 5.79 -5.77
C ILE A 50 -1.39 4.90 -5.06
N THR A 51 -1.87 3.87 -4.36
CA THR A 51 -1.03 3.06 -3.45
C THR A 51 -0.11 2.08 -4.15
N SER A 52 -0.35 1.79 -5.43
CA SER A 52 0.54 0.97 -6.26
C SER A 52 1.78 1.73 -6.76
N ARG A 53 1.81 3.06 -6.64
CA ARG A 53 2.98 3.89 -7.00
C ARG A 53 3.97 3.97 -5.85
N ASP A 54 3.48 4.34 -4.68
CA ASP A 54 4.28 4.50 -3.46
C ASP A 54 3.76 3.54 -2.41
N ILE A 55 4.30 2.33 -2.36
CA ILE A 55 3.79 1.25 -1.51
C ILE A 55 4.30 1.44 -0.08
N TYR A 56 3.39 1.63 0.88
CA TYR A 56 3.71 1.47 2.30
C TYR A 56 3.53 0.01 2.73
N VAL A 57 4.52 -0.51 3.46
CA VAL A 57 4.51 -1.87 4.01
C VAL A 57 4.39 -1.78 5.53
N PRO A 58 3.16 -1.93 6.08
CA PRO A 58 2.92 -1.79 7.52
C PRO A 58 3.19 -3.08 8.30
N THR A 59 3.25 -4.24 7.62
CA THR A 59 3.44 -5.55 8.26
C THR A 59 4.22 -6.51 7.34
N VAL A 60 4.82 -7.53 7.95
CA VAL A 60 5.54 -8.60 7.21
C VAL A 60 4.58 -9.43 6.36
N SER A 61 3.40 -9.73 6.88
CA SER A 61 2.36 -10.45 6.15
C SER A 61 1.96 -9.71 4.86
N TYR A 62 1.93 -8.37 4.91
CA TYR A 62 1.66 -7.55 3.74
C TYR A 62 2.80 -7.62 2.71
N LEU A 63 4.06 -7.63 3.15
CA LEU A 63 5.20 -7.85 2.26
C LEU A 63 5.09 -9.18 1.52
N PHE A 64 4.79 -10.27 2.22
CA PHE A 64 4.60 -11.58 1.59
C PHE A 64 3.40 -11.62 0.65
N TYR A 65 2.31 -10.92 1.00
CA TYR A 65 1.17 -10.73 0.10
C TYR A 65 1.59 -10.05 -1.20
N LEU A 66 2.34 -8.95 -1.15
CA LEU A 66 2.85 -8.24 -2.34
C LEU A 66 3.67 -9.16 -3.24
N CYS A 67 4.64 -9.89 -2.67
CA CYS A 67 5.45 -10.86 -3.41
C CYS A 67 4.58 -11.95 -4.08
N SER A 68 3.53 -12.41 -3.38
CA SER A 68 2.61 -13.42 -3.90
C SER A 68 1.79 -12.91 -5.09
N ILE A 69 1.23 -11.69 -5.00
CA ILE A 69 0.39 -11.15 -6.08
C ILE A 69 1.19 -10.77 -7.32
N ILE A 70 2.44 -10.32 -7.18
CA ILE A 70 3.34 -10.02 -8.30
C ILE A 70 3.70 -11.30 -9.06
N ARG A 71 4.07 -12.35 -8.32
CA ARG A 71 4.43 -13.63 -8.93
C ARG A 71 3.24 -14.33 -9.58
N SER A 72 2.06 -14.23 -8.98
CA SER A 72 0.86 -14.90 -9.47
C SER A 72 0.07 -14.08 -10.48
N GLN A 73 0.33 -12.78 -10.59
CA GLN A 73 -0.44 -11.82 -11.39
C GLN A 73 -1.94 -11.83 -11.04
N LYS A 74 -2.24 -12.11 -9.75
CA LYS A 74 -3.60 -12.23 -9.21
C LYS A 74 -3.76 -11.31 -8.01
N SER A 75 -4.43 -10.19 -8.21
CA SER A 75 -4.93 -9.34 -7.13
C SER A 75 -6.32 -8.81 -7.47
N ALA A 76 -7.23 -8.76 -6.49
CA ALA A 76 -8.53 -8.11 -6.67
C ALA A 76 -8.44 -6.58 -6.63
N ILE A 77 -7.32 -6.05 -6.13
CA ILE A 77 -7.10 -4.61 -5.91
C ILE A 77 -6.07 -4.10 -6.92
N TYR A 78 -4.92 -4.76 -7.01
CA TYR A 78 -3.73 -4.22 -7.70
C TYR A 78 -3.49 -4.75 -9.11
N ARG A 79 -4.32 -5.66 -9.62
CA ARG A 79 -4.06 -6.36 -10.89
C ARG A 79 -3.73 -5.46 -12.09
N PRO A 80 -4.37 -4.29 -12.30
CA PRO A 80 -4.02 -3.45 -13.46
C PRO A 80 -2.82 -2.54 -13.21
N PHE A 81 -2.25 -2.51 -12.00
CA PHE A 81 -1.24 -1.52 -11.63
C PHE A 81 0.13 -2.12 -11.31
N LEU A 82 0.19 -3.26 -10.62
CA LEU A 82 1.44 -3.88 -10.22
C LEU A 82 1.95 -4.92 -11.22
N PRO A 83 3.29 -5.03 -11.41
CA PRO A 83 4.33 -4.26 -10.72
C PRO A 83 4.68 -2.91 -11.38
N GLU A 84 4.21 -2.64 -12.59
CA GLU A 84 4.73 -1.59 -13.48
C GLU A 84 4.57 -0.17 -12.91
N SER A 85 3.54 0.09 -12.08
CA SER A 85 3.35 1.42 -11.51
C SER A 85 4.28 1.75 -10.33
N THR A 86 4.96 0.75 -9.74
CA THR A 86 5.66 0.93 -8.47
C THR A 86 6.92 1.78 -8.65
N CYS A 87 7.03 2.87 -7.90
CA CYS A 87 8.18 3.76 -7.88
C CYS A 87 8.94 3.69 -6.55
N ALA A 88 8.23 3.47 -5.44
CA ALA A 88 8.84 3.39 -4.11
C ALA A 88 8.16 2.33 -3.24
N ILE A 89 8.94 1.71 -2.35
CA ILE A 89 8.46 0.88 -1.25
C ILE A 89 9.04 1.47 0.04
N THR A 90 8.18 1.75 1.01
CA THR A 90 8.55 2.42 2.27
C THR A 90 7.96 1.70 3.48
N CYS A 91 8.71 1.66 4.57
CA CYS A 91 8.21 1.33 5.90
C CYS A 91 8.23 2.57 6.75
N TYR A 92 7.07 2.96 7.29
CA TYR A 92 6.97 4.05 8.25
C TYR A 92 6.94 3.45 9.66
N VAL A 93 8.05 3.57 10.38
CA VAL A 93 8.19 3.11 11.77
C VAL A 93 7.94 4.28 12.70
N ASP A 94 6.94 4.18 13.56
CA ASP A 94 6.76 5.09 14.68
C ASP A 94 7.91 4.88 15.68
N LEU A 95 8.89 5.77 15.64
CA LEU A 95 10.07 5.70 16.50
C LEU A 95 9.74 5.92 17.99
N ILE A 96 8.56 6.49 18.30
CA ILE A 96 8.10 6.64 19.69
C ILE A 96 7.66 5.28 20.25
N LYS A 97 7.22 4.36 19.38
CA LYS A 97 6.70 3.03 19.72
C LYS A 97 7.43 1.90 18.99
N SER A 98 8.71 2.09 18.69
CA SER A 98 9.49 1.23 17.79
C SER A 98 9.45 -0.25 18.18
N ASP A 99 9.43 -0.56 19.48
CA ASP A 99 9.44 -1.95 19.99
C ASP A 99 8.12 -2.69 19.75
N SER A 100 7.05 -1.95 19.45
CA SER A 100 5.70 -2.48 19.23
C SER A 100 5.13 -2.17 17.84
N ASP A 101 5.83 -1.38 17.03
CA ASP A 101 5.36 -1.02 15.70
C ASP A 101 5.50 -2.21 14.73
N SER A 102 4.38 -2.59 14.10
CA SER A 102 4.33 -3.70 13.16
C SER A 102 5.17 -3.50 11.89
N SER A 103 5.52 -2.25 11.56
CA SER A 103 6.35 -1.90 10.40
C SER A 103 7.85 -2.01 10.71
N MET A 104 8.25 -2.15 11.97
CA MET A 104 9.65 -2.25 12.38
C MET A 104 10.32 -3.50 11.79
N PHE A 105 9.65 -4.65 11.79
CA PHE A 105 10.24 -5.86 11.21
C PHE A 105 10.37 -5.77 9.67
N PRO A 106 9.36 -5.33 8.90
CA PRO A 106 9.52 -4.99 7.49
C PRO A 106 10.67 -4.01 7.22
N TYR A 107 10.82 -2.97 8.05
CA TYR A 107 11.92 -2.02 7.94
C TYR A 107 13.28 -2.71 8.08
N LEU A 108 13.45 -3.52 9.13
CA LEU A 108 14.67 -4.32 9.32
C LEU A 108 14.91 -5.24 8.13
N VAL A 109 13.89 -5.94 7.64
CA VAL A 109 13.98 -6.80 6.45
C VAL A 109 14.51 -6.00 5.26
N PHE A 110 13.99 -4.80 4.98
CA PHE A 110 14.49 -3.97 3.89
C PHE A 110 15.92 -3.45 4.09
N CYS A 111 16.30 -3.06 5.31
CA CYS A 111 17.67 -2.66 5.62
C CYS A 111 18.70 -3.78 5.34
N HIS A 112 18.28 -5.05 5.43
CA HIS A 112 19.14 -6.22 5.20
C HIS A 112 19.03 -6.80 3.77
N ILE A 113 18.22 -6.20 2.88
CA ILE A 113 18.00 -6.66 1.49
C ILE A 113 18.79 -5.86 0.42
N PRO A 114 19.86 -5.07 0.68
CA PRO A 114 20.41 -4.20 -0.35
C PRO A 114 20.95 -5.05 -1.52
N ASN A 115 20.25 -5.00 -2.66
CA ASN A 115 20.49 -5.70 -3.93
C ASN A 115 20.12 -7.19 -4.06
N ASP A 116 19.04 -7.67 -3.45
CA ASP A 116 18.51 -8.97 -3.87
C ASP A 116 17.93 -8.89 -5.31
N VAL A 117 18.56 -9.61 -6.24
CA VAL A 117 18.08 -9.78 -7.63
C VAL A 117 16.62 -10.26 -7.65
N GLY A 118 16.21 -11.04 -6.63
CA GLY A 118 14.82 -11.46 -6.47
C GLY A 118 13.86 -10.30 -6.24
N PHE A 119 14.25 -9.30 -5.44
CA PHE A 119 13.39 -8.15 -5.14
C PHE A 119 13.21 -7.24 -6.36
N ARG A 120 14.30 -6.92 -7.07
CA ARG A 120 14.22 -6.15 -8.33
C ARG A 120 13.50 -6.91 -9.45
N LYS A 121 13.51 -8.25 -9.44
CA LYS A 121 12.67 -9.05 -10.35
C LYS A 121 11.17 -8.90 -10.04
N CYS A 122 10.80 -8.66 -8.79
CA CYS A 122 9.42 -8.39 -8.41
C CYS A 122 9.00 -6.93 -8.67
N PHE A 123 9.92 -5.99 -8.50
CA PHE A 123 9.68 -4.56 -8.69
C PHE A 123 10.77 -3.94 -9.58
N PRO A 124 10.59 -3.96 -10.91
CA PRO A 124 11.65 -3.58 -11.85
C PRO A 124 11.95 -2.08 -11.88
N ASN A 125 11.06 -1.25 -11.34
CA ASN A 125 11.12 0.21 -11.39
C ASN A 125 11.62 0.84 -10.06
N ILE A 126 12.10 0.03 -9.12
CA ILE A 126 12.76 0.42 -7.85
C ILE A 126 14.26 0.16 -7.95
#